data_AF-A0A7Y2J0D0-F1
#
_entry.id   AF-A0A7Y2J0D0-F1
#
_cell.length_a   1.000
_cell.length_b   1.000
_cell.length_c   1.000
_cell.angle_alpha   90.00
_cell.angle_beta   90.00
_cell.angle_gamma   90.00
#
_symmetry.space_group_name_H-M   'P 1'
#
loop_
_entity.id
_entity.type
_entity.pdbx_description
1 polymer ?
#
loop_
_entity_poly.entity_id
_entity_poly.type
_entity_poly.pdbx_seq_one_letter_code
_entity_poly.pdbx_strand_id
1 'polypeptide(L)'
;MTALAEFERLEAPAIWHASPDAQRRDVILSIGDATLTITDHRDIAIAHWSLAAIERINPGRRPAVFAPGIDAPERIELSDDTMIRAIDKVRRAVARARPQPGRLRARLIGAVCLAIAAIAVLWLPGALIRYTASIVPDVSRDALGRSLLAEVTRVSGAPCAAPGGDAALQALSARLGDQTLAHLVVLPAGVTTTAHLPGGYLLVNRSVVEDHESPAVVAGYLLAETERAARLDPLEALLNHAGVVAALRLLTTGNLPEGQLSAYAESLLTAPQSDPAPGPLLARFAAARVPSTPYAFAVDISGERTLPLIEADPISPATAPRILSDGSWVALQGICGG
;
A
#
# COMPACT_ATOMS: atom_id res chain seq x y z
N MET A 1 -50.68 17.36 -14.27
CA MET A 1 -51.19 18.39 -15.20
C MET A 1 -50.50 18.19 -16.54
N THR A 2 -51.20 17.65 -17.52
CA THR A 2 -50.69 17.37 -18.88
C THR A 2 -50.57 18.67 -19.67
N ALA A 3 -49.62 18.74 -20.61
CA ALA A 3 -49.29 19.94 -21.38
C ALA A 3 -50.40 20.42 -22.37
N LEU A 4 -51.59 19.81 -22.29
CA LEU A 4 -52.70 19.84 -23.25
C LEU A 4 -54.01 20.43 -22.67
N ALA A 5 -54.02 20.93 -21.44
CA ALA A 5 -55.22 21.53 -20.82
C ALA A 5 -55.75 22.81 -21.52
N GLU A 6 -55.13 23.25 -22.62
CA GLU A 6 -55.51 24.43 -23.40
C GLU A 6 -56.36 24.11 -24.65
N PHE A 7 -56.55 22.84 -25.02
CA PHE A 7 -57.29 22.46 -26.22
C PHE A 7 -58.22 21.28 -25.94
N GLU A 8 -59.52 21.53 -25.81
CA GLU A 8 -60.54 20.55 -25.43
C GLU A 8 -60.78 19.46 -26.51
N ARG A 9 -60.36 19.72 -27.78
CA ARG A 9 -60.14 18.72 -28.84
C ARG A 9 -59.41 19.40 -30.00
N LEU A 10 -58.11 19.19 -30.15
CA LEU A 10 -57.37 19.75 -31.31
C LEU A 10 -57.49 18.80 -32.49
N GLU A 11 -58.16 19.26 -33.54
CA GLU A 11 -58.33 18.52 -34.79
C GLU A 11 -57.71 19.26 -35.97
N ALA A 12 -57.03 18.54 -36.86
CA ALA A 12 -56.46 19.12 -38.06
C ALA A 12 -56.53 18.15 -39.25
N PRO A 13 -56.77 18.65 -40.47
CA PRO A 13 -56.67 17.85 -41.68
C PRO A 13 -55.21 17.43 -41.91
N ALA A 14 -55.03 16.20 -42.33
CA ALA A 14 -53.73 15.65 -42.70
C ALA A 14 -53.87 14.64 -43.82
N ILE A 15 -52.72 14.25 -44.40
CA ILE A 15 -52.67 13.19 -45.41
C ILE A 15 -51.98 11.99 -44.78
N TRP A 16 -52.63 10.82 -44.78
CA TRP A 16 -52.07 9.58 -44.26
C TRP A 16 -51.72 8.60 -45.37
N HIS A 17 -50.63 7.85 -45.14
CA HIS A 17 -50.13 6.79 -46.01
C HIS A 17 -49.76 5.57 -45.15
N ALA A 18 -50.28 4.40 -45.51
CA ALA A 18 -49.94 3.14 -44.83
C ALA A 18 -48.48 2.69 -45.09
N SER A 19 -47.96 3.01 -46.27
CA SER A 19 -46.60 2.72 -46.72
C SER A 19 -46.19 3.78 -47.77
N PRO A 20 -44.88 3.89 -48.12
CA PRO A 20 -44.39 4.88 -49.08
C PRO A 20 -45.09 4.84 -50.45
N ASP A 21 -45.55 3.66 -50.88
CA ASP A 21 -46.24 3.42 -52.16
C ASP A 21 -47.77 3.33 -52.01
N ALA A 22 -48.31 3.47 -50.80
CA ALA A 22 -49.74 3.39 -50.55
C ALA A 22 -50.47 4.65 -51.01
N GLN A 23 -51.75 4.49 -51.35
CA GLN A 23 -52.62 5.59 -51.72
C GLN A 23 -52.69 6.64 -50.60
N ARG A 24 -52.54 7.91 -50.99
CA ARG A 24 -52.72 9.07 -50.12
C ARG A 24 -54.19 9.20 -49.75
N ARG A 25 -54.48 9.21 -48.45
CA ARG A 25 -55.85 9.39 -47.94
C ARG A 25 -55.92 10.65 -47.11
N ASP A 26 -56.92 11.48 -47.40
CA ASP A 26 -57.24 12.62 -46.54
C ASP A 26 -57.86 12.09 -45.24
N VAL A 27 -57.29 12.51 -44.13
CA VAL A 27 -57.69 12.09 -42.78
C VAL A 27 -57.81 13.29 -41.86
N ILE A 28 -58.55 13.11 -40.77
CA ILE A 28 -58.61 14.06 -39.68
C ILE A 28 -57.77 13.50 -38.54
N LEU A 29 -56.85 14.29 -38.02
CA LEU A 29 -56.10 13.94 -36.83
C LEU A 29 -56.72 14.56 -35.61
N SER A 30 -56.85 13.79 -34.54
CA SER A 30 -57.29 14.27 -33.24
C SER A 30 -56.24 13.93 -32.19
N ILE A 31 -55.78 14.93 -31.43
CA ILE A 31 -54.87 14.71 -30.30
C ILE A 31 -55.68 14.49 -29.02
N GLY A 32 -55.50 13.33 -28.41
CA GLY A 32 -55.95 13.04 -27.04
C GLY A 32 -54.83 13.18 -26.00
N ASP A 33 -55.05 12.65 -24.80
CA ASP A 33 -54.10 12.77 -23.68
C ASP A 33 -52.74 12.09 -23.92
N ALA A 34 -52.75 10.94 -24.60
CA ALA A 34 -51.56 10.12 -24.84
C ALA A 34 -51.47 9.54 -26.27
N THR A 35 -52.52 9.73 -27.08
CA THR A 35 -52.64 9.14 -28.41
C THR A 35 -52.99 10.19 -29.45
N LEU A 36 -52.46 10.00 -30.65
CA LEU A 36 -52.89 10.67 -31.87
C LEU A 36 -53.82 9.72 -32.61
N THR A 37 -55.08 10.09 -32.74
CA THR A 37 -56.10 9.29 -33.43
C THR A 37 -56.25 9.79 -34.86
N ILE A 38 -56.30 8.87 -35.81
CA ILE A 38 -56.41 9.14 -37.24
C ILE A 38 -57.78 8.66 -37.70
N THR A 39 -58.66 9.56 -38.12
CA THR A 39 -60.02 9.24 -38.58
C THR A 39 -60.23 9.58 -40.06
N ASP A 40 -61.12 8.85 -40.72
CA ASP A 40 -61.60 9.17 -42.07
C ASP A 40 -62.69 10.26 -42.02
N HIS A 41 -63.12 10.79 -43.18
CA HIS A 41 -64.23 11.74 -43.35
C HIS A 41 -65.59 11.28 -42.80
N ARG A 42 -65.71 10.00 -42.41
CA ARG A 42 -66.90 9.40 -41.78
C ARG A 42 -66.74 9.19 -40.28
N ASP A 43 -65.73 9.82 -39.65
CA ASP A 43 -65.34 9.67 -38.24
C ASP A 43 -65.00 8.22 -37.82
N ILE A 44 -64.59 7.38 -38.79
CA ILE A 44 -64.13 6.02 -38.51
C ILE A 44 -62.62 6.07 -38.24
N ALA A 45 -62.19 5.60 -37.06
CA ALA A 45 -60.78 5.52 -36.70
C ALA A 45 -60.04 4.48 -37.57
N ILE A 46 -59.03 4.95 -38.29
CA ILE A 46 -58.15 4.16 -39.17
C ILE A 46 -56.95 3.62 -38.39
N ALA A 47 -56.36 4.46 -37.53
CA ALA A 47 -55.17 4.12 -36.75
C ALA A 47 -55.04 4.99 -35.50
N HIS A 48 -54.29 4.47 -34.52
CA HIS A 48 -53.97 5.15 -33.27
C HIS A 48 -52.47 5.09 -33.05
N TRP A 49 -51.82 6.25 -32.89
CA TRP A 49 -50.39 6.35 -32.63
C TRP A 49 -50.15 6.80 -31.19
N SER A 50 -49.14 6.24 -30.53
CA SER A 50 -48.68 6.74 -29.22
C SER A 50 -47.90 8.04 -29.41
N LEU A 51 -48.35 9.15 -28.81
CA LEU A 51 -47.68 10.45 -28.91
C LEU A 51 -46.22 10.39 -28.43
N ALA A 52 -45.89 9.45 -27.53
CA ALA A 52 -44.54 9.25 -27.00
C ALA A 52 -43.57 8.61 -28.01
N ALA A 53 -44.10 7.92 -29.03
CA ALA A 53 -43.32 7.22 -30.05
C ALA A 53 -43.29 7.97 -31.40
N ILE A 54 -44.05 9.06 -31.54
CA ILE A 54 -44.11 9.81 -32.79
C ILE A 54 -42.79 10.54 -33.06
N GLU A 55 -42.28 10.36 -34.27
CA GLU A 55 -41.07 11.03 -34.74
C GLU A 55 -41.32 11.84 -36.01
N ARG A 56 -40.64 12.98 -36.11
CA ARG A 56 -40.65 13.82 -37.30
C ARG A 56 -39.50 13.41 -38.21
N ILE A 57 -39.81 12.98 -39.43
CA ILE A 57 -38.84 12.42 -40.37
C ILE A 57 -38.18 13.50 -41.23
N ASN A 58 -38.84 14.65 -41.43
CA ASN A 58 -38.33 15.76 -42.23
C ASN A 58 -38.22 17.08 -41.42
N PRO A 59 -37.35 17.13 -40.40
CA PRO A 59 -37.15 18.36 -39.62
C PRO A 59 -36.79 19.54 -40.55
N GLY A 60 -37.45 20.68 -40.35
CA GLY A 60 -37.20 21.90 -41.13
C GLY A 60 -37.87 21.98 -42.50
N ARG A 61 -38.56 20.93 -42.98
CA ARG A 61 -39.33 20.95 -44.24
C ARG A 61 -40.85 20.94 -43.99
N ARG A 62 -41.61 21.51 -44.93
CA ARG A 62 -43.09 21.56 -44.97
C ARG A 62 -43.58 20.87 -46.26
N PRO A 63 -44.70 20.11 -46.24
CA PRO A 63 -45.48 19.71 -45.06
C PRO A 63 -44.66 18.84 -44.09
N ALA A 64 -44.98 18.88 -42.80
CA ALA A 64 -44.28 18.10 -41.78
C ALA A 64 -44.71 16.63 -41.86
N VAL A 65 -43.74 15.73 -41.95
CA VAL A 65 -43.94 14.29 -42.05
C VAL A 65 -43.64 13.64 -40.70
N PHE A 66 -44.64 12.95 -40.15
CA PHE A 66 -44.54 12.19 -38.90
C PHE A 66 -44.74 10.69 -39.11
N ALA A 67 -44.19 9.89 -38.20
CA ALA A 67 -44.35 8.44 -38.15
C ALA A 67 -44.47 7.93 -36.72
N PRO A 68 -45.10 6.76 -36.48
CA PRO A 68 -45.29 6.18 -35.15
C PRO A 68 -44.03 5.47 -34.59
N GLY A 69 -42.86 5.72 -35.18
CA GLY A 69 -41.56 5.19 -34.79
C GLY A 69 -40.56 5.26 -35.97
N ILE A 70 -39.28 5.03 -35.69
CA ILE A 70 -38.19 5.08 -36.70
C ILE A 70 -38.42 4.09 -37.85
N ASP A 71 -38.91 2.89 -37.54
CA ASP A 71 -39.02 1.78 -38.49
C ASP A 71 -40.46 1.53 -38.99
N ALA A 72 -41.43 2.34 -38.56
CA ALA A 72 -42.80 2.17 -39.01
C ALA A 72 -42.95 2.59 -40.49
N PRO A 73 -43.75 1.90 -41.31
CA PRO A 73 -43.99 2.28 -42.71
C PRO A 73 -44.99 3.44 -42.86
N GLU A 74 -45.83 3.66 -41.86
CA GLU A 74 -46.90 4.66 -41.91
C GLU A 74 -46.35 6.10 -41.83
N ARG A 75 -46.96 7.00 -42.60
CA ARG A 75 -46.58 8.42 -42.67
C ARG A 75 -47.81 9.31 -42.60
N ILE A 76 -47.69 10.41 -41.86
CA ILE A 76 -48.67 11.50 -41.83
C ILE A 76 -47.99 12.77 -42.33
N GLU A 77 -48.56 13.41 -43.35
CA GLU A 77 -48.20 14.75 -43.80
C GLU A 77 -49.16 15.77 -43.18
N LEU A 78 -48.60 16.72 -42.43
CA LEU A 78 -49.30 17.75 -41.69
C LEU A 78 -48.86 19.14 -42.16
N SER A 79 -49.84 19.99 -42.47
CA SER A 79 -49.61 21.39 -42.86
C SER A 79 -50.03 22.39 -41.77
N ASP A 80 -50.80 21.96 -40.77
CA ASP A 80 -51.30 22.83 -39.71
C ASP A 80 -50.22 23.14 -38.65
N ASP A 81 -49.88 24.42 -38.51
CA ASP A 81 -48.82 24.89 -37.61
C ASP A 81 -49.16 24.69 -36.12
N THR A 82 -50.44 24.67 -35.75
CA THR A 82 -50.87 24.50 -34.36
C THR A 82 -50.74 23.04 -33.94
N MET A 83 -51.20 22.11 -34.78
CA MET A 83 -51.05 20.67 -34.62
C MET A 83 -49.57 20.26 -34.58
N ILE A 84 -48.75 20.79 -35.47
CA ILE A 84 -47.29 20.53 -35.50
C ILE A 84 -46.63 20.99 -34.19
N ARG A 85 -46.97 22.19 -33.70
CA ARG A 85 -46.45 22.70 -32.41
C ARG A 85 -46.92 21.86 -31.22
N ALA A 86 -48.15 21.38 -31.23
CA ALA A 86 -48.69 20.52 -30.18
C ALA A 86 -47.92 19.19 -30.11
N ILE A 87 -47.73 18.51 -31.26
CA ILE A 87 -46.94 17.27 -31.33
C ILE A 87 -45.50 17.51 -30.87
N ASP A 88 -44.84 18.58 -31.33
CA ASP A 88 -43.48 18.90 -30.91
C ASP A 88 -43.36 19.25 -29.41
N LYS A 89 -44.38 19.89 -28.81
CA LYS A 89 -44.44 20.17 -27.36
C LYS A 89 -44.47 18.86 -26.55
N VAL A 90 -45.31 17.91 -26.95
CA VAL A 90 -45.41 16.59 -26.29
C VAL A 90 -44.12 15.79 -26.47
N ARG A 91 -43.55 15.74 -27.68
CA ARG A 91 -42.27 15.06 -27.94
C ARG A 91 -41.13 15.60 -27.07
N ARG A 92 -41.04 16.93 -26.92
CA ARG A 92 -40.04 17.56 -26.03
C ARG A 92 -40.25 17.20 -24.56
N ALA A 93 -41.49 17.09 -24.11
CA ALA A 93 -41.80 16.68 -22.73
C ALA A 93 -41.37 15.22 -22.48
N VAL A 94 -41.67 14.31 -23.42
CA VAL A 94 -41.27 12.89 -23.33
C VAL A 94 -39.75 12.72 -23.40
N ALA A 95 -39.08 13.44 -24.30
CA ALA A 95 -37.61 13.41 -24.42
C ALA A 95 -36.91 13.89 -23.13
N ARG A 96 -37.48 14.86 -22.41
CA ARG A 96 -36.94 15.33 -21.12
C ARG A 96 -37.12 14.34 -19.97
N ALA A 97 -38.12 13.45 -20.06
CA ALA A 97 -38.40 12.45 -19.03
C ALA A 97 -37.55 11.18 -19.16
N ARG A 98 -36.78 11.01 -20.25
CA ARG A 98 -35.89 9.86 -20.43
C ARG A 98 -34.68 9.95 -19.48
N PRO A 99 -34.41 8.94 -18.64
CA PRO A 99 -33.25 8.95 -17.76
C PRO A 99 -31.96 8.86 -18.59
N GLN A 100 -31.11 9.89 -18.48
CA GLN A 100 -29.78 9.86 -19.08
C GLN A 100 -28.83 9.05 -18.18
N PRO A 101 -28.09 8.05 -18.69
CA PRO A 101 -27.11 7.32 -17.89
C PRO A 101 -26.03 8.30 -17.40
N GLY A 102 -26.05 8.58 -16.10
CA GLY A 102 -25.28 9.67 -15.52
C GLY A 102 -23.78 9.40 -15.48
N ARG A 103 -22.98 10.44 -15.76
CA ARG A 103 -21.52 10.49 -15.58
C ARG A 103 -21.06 10.19 -14.14
N LEU A 104 -21.98 10.28 -13.16
CA LEU A 104 -21.72 10.00 -11.75
C LEU A 104 -21.28 8.55 -11.51
N ARG A 105 -21.91 7.57 -12.17
CA ARG A 105 -21.54 6.16 -12.02
C ARG A 105 -20.11 5.90 -12.52
N ALA A 106 -19.73 6.50 -13.65
CA ALA A 106 -18.38 6.40 -14.18
C ALA A 106 -17.34 7.07 -13.26
N ARG A 107 -17.66 8.23 -12.68
CA ARG A 107 -16.78 8.90 -11.69
C ARG A 107 -16.60 8.08 -10.43
N LEU A 108 -17.67 7.48 -9.90
CA LEU A 108 -17.60 6.61 -8.73
C LEU A 108 -16.75 5.37 -8.97
N ILE A 109 -16.94 4.70 -10.12
CA ILE A 109 -16.11 3.54 -10.50
C ILE A 109 -14.65 3.97 -10.66
N GLY A 110 -14.38 5.10 -11.32
CA GLY A 110 -13.03 5.63 -11.46
C GLY A 110 -12.38 5.94 -10.11
N ALA A 111 -13.12 6.53 -9.18
CA ALA A 111 -12.62 6.81 -7.83
C ALA A 111 -12.28 5.53 -7.05
N VAL A 112 -13.12 4.50 -7.14
CA VAL A 112 -12.85 3.20 -6.51
C VAL A 112 -11.62 2.52 -7.12
N CYS A 113 -11.51 2.49 -8.45
CA CYS A 113 -10.33 1.93 -9.12
C CYS A 113 -9.05 2.68 -8.74
N LEU A 114 -9.09 4.01 -8.67
CA LEU A 114 -7.96 4.82 -8.22
C LEU A 114 -7.58 4.51 -6.77
N ALA A 115 -8.56 4.37 -5.87
CA ALA A 115 -8.32 4.02 -4.48
C ALA A 115 -7.65 2.64 -4.34
N ILE A 116 -8.13 1.63 -5.09
CA ILE A 116 -7.53 0.29 -5.11
C ILE A 116 -6.10 0.35 -5.65
N ALA A 117 -5.86 1.07 -6.75
CA ALA A 117 -4.53 1.23 -7.32
C ALA A 117 -3.58 1.93 -6.34
N ALA A 118 -4.04 2.97 -5.64
CA ALA A 118 -3.26 3.65 -4.61
C ALA A 118 -2.90 2.71 -3.46
N ILE A 119 -3.86 1.92 -2.96
CA ILE A 119 -3.60 0.90 -1.92
C ILE A 119 -2.56 -0.12 -2.42
N ALA A 120 -2.72 -0.62 -3.65
CA ALA A 120 -1.79 -1.59 -4.21
C ALA A 120 -0.36 -1.01 -4.31
N VAL A 121 -0.20 0.21 -4.82
CA VAL A 121 1.14 0.82 -4.98
C VAL A 121 1.77 1.18 -3.63
N LEU A 122 0.99 1.62 -2.66
CA LEU A 122 1.52 2.06 -1.36
C LEU A 122 1.75 0.91 -0.37
N TRP A 123 0.96 -0.17 -0.43
CA TRP A 123 1.00 -1.25 0.55
C TRP A 123 1.71 -2.51 0.06
N LEU A 124 1.50 -2.90 -1.21
CA LEU A 124 2.02 -4.16 -1.76
C LEU A 124 3.56 -4.27 -1.70
N PRO A 125 4.36 -3.21 -1.96
CA PRO A 125 5.81 -3.27 -1.84
C PRO A 125 6.29 -3.77 -0.47
N GLY A 126 5.81 -3.13 0.61
CA GLY A 126 6.20 -3.51 1.96
C GLY A 126 5.68 -4.88 2.37
N ALA A 127 4.47 -5.26 1.92
CA ALA A 127 3.93 -6.58 2.17
C ALA A 127 4.76 -7.70 1.51
N LEU A 128 5.20 -7.50 0.26
CA LEU A 128 6.06 -8.45 -0.45
C LEU A 128 7.44 -8.59 0.19
N ILE A 129 8.02 -7.50 0.68
CA ILE A 129 9.32 -7.53 1.36
C ILE A 129 9.23 -8.32 2.67
N ARG A 130 8.25 -8.01 3.52
CA ARG A 130 7.99 -8.74 4.77
C ARG A 130 7.79 -10.24 4.54
N TYR A 131 6.96 -10.56 3.54
CA TYR A 131 6.67 -11.96 3.20
C TYR A 131 7.93 -12.69 2.73
N THR A 132 8.72 -12.04 1.86
CA THR A 132 10.02 -12.56 1.41
C THR A 132 10.94 -12.85 2.59
N ALA A 133 11.13 -11.87 3.49
CA ALA A 133 12.00 -12.01 4.65
C ALA A 133 11.59 -13.19 5.55
N SER A 134 10.28 -13.41 5.73
CA SER A 134 9.75 -14.49 6.58
C SER A 134 9.95 -15.91 6.04
N ILE A 135 10.10 -16.08 4.72
CA ILE A 135 10.16 -17.41 4.06
C ILE A 135 11.60 -17.82 3.73
N VAL A 136 12.52 -16.86 3.65
CA VAL A 136 13.92 -17.14 3.34
C VAL A 136 14.50 -18.08 4.42
N PRO A 137 15.01 -19.26 4.04
CA PRO A 137 15.59 -20.22 4.99
C PRO A 137 16.82 -19.66 5.71
N ASP A 138 17.12 -20.18 6.90
CA ASP A 138 18.25 -19.71 7.71
C ASP A 138 19.61 -19.90 7.00
N VAL A 139 19.75 -20.93 6.17
CA VAL A 139 20.96 -21.15 5.35
C VAL A 139 21.19 -20.00 4.37
N SER A 140 20.13 -19.49 3.75
CA SER A 140 20.20 -18.33 2.85
C SER A 140 20.46 -17.04 3.62
N ARG A 141 19.88 -16.89 4.82
CA ARG A 141 20.16 -15.76 5.71
C ARG A 141 21.63 -15.72 6.13
N ASP A 142 22.20 -16.86 6.51
CA ASP A 142 23.61 -17.00 6.85
C ASP A 142 24.53 -16.66 5.67
N ALA A 143 24.23 -17.19 4.48
CA ALA A 143 25.00 -16.86 3.28
C ALA A 143 24.98 -15.35 2.97
N LEU A 144 23.82 -14.71 3.05
CA LEU A 144 23.69 -13.26 2.89
C LEU A 144 24.42 -12.48 3.99
N GLY A 145 24.33 -12.94 5.24
CA GLY A 145 25.06 -12.39 6.38
C GLY A 145 26.56 -12.36 6.17
N ARG A 146 27.13 -13.49 5.72
CA ARG A 146 28.57 -13.60 5.39
C ARG A 146 28.99 -12.68 4.25
N SER A 147 28.20 -12.63 3.17
CA SER A 147 28.47 -11.71 2.07
C SER A 147 28.39 -10.25 2.51
N LEU A 148 27.42 -9.89 3.34
CA LEU A 148 27.27 -8.54 3.85
C LEU A 148 28.39 -8.17 4.84
N LEU A 149 28.81 -9.11 5.70
CA LEU A 149 29.96 -8.93 6.57
C LEU A 149 31.23 -8.62 5.76
N ALA A 150 31.45 -9.33 4.65
CA ALA A 150 32.58 -9.06 3.76
C ALA A 150 32.55 -7.61 3.23
N GLU A 151 31.39 -7.13 2.78
CA GLU A 151 31.22 -5.73 2.34
C GLU A 151 31.46 -4.72 3.47
N VAL A 152 30.97 -5.00 4.68
CA VAL A 152 31.22 -4.14 5.86
C VAL A 152 32.71 -4.08 6.17
N THR A 153 33.41 -5.22 6.21
CA THR A 153 34.84 -5.30 6.53
C THR A 153 35.73 -4.55 5.54
N ARG A 154 35.28 -4.34 4.31
CA ARG A 154 35.98 -3.50 3.33
C ARG A 154 36.13 -2.05 3.79
N VAL A 155 35.15 -1.55 4.55
CA VAL A 155 35.11 -0.16 5.04
C VAL A 155 35.51 -0.06 6.51
N SER A 156 35.09 -1.02 7.34
CA SER A 156 35.36 -1.02 8.79
C SER A 156 36.75 -1.54 9.17
N GLY A 157 37.44 -2.21 8.26
CA GLY A 157 38.65 -3.00 8.56
C GLY A 157 38.33 -4.45 8.90
N ALA A 158 39.37 -5.27 8.97
CA ALA A 158 39.26 -6.69 9.31
C ALA A 158 38.71 -6.87 10.73
N PRO A 159 37.90 -7.92 10.99
CA PRO A 159 37.47 -8.25 12.35
C PRO A 159 38.65 -8.42 13.29
N CYS A 160 38.51 -7.87 14.49
CA CYS A 160 39.50 -8.06 15.54
C CYS A 160 39.50 -9.53 15.96
N ALA A 161 40.69 -10.12 16.02
CA ALA A 161 40.85 -11.53 16.35
C ALA A 161 42.08 -11.69 17.26
N ALA A 162 41.83 -12.13 18.49
CA ALA A 162 42.87 -12.47 19.44
C ALA A 162 42.41 -13.70 20.22
N PRO A 163 43.24 -14.76 20.39
CA PRO A 163 42.79 -16.03 20.98
C PRO A 163 42.12 -15.89 22.35
N GLY A 164 42.62 -14.98 23.19
CA GLY A 164 42.01 -14.68 24.50
C GLY A 164 40.70 -13.89 24.40
N GLY A 165 40.62 -12.94 23.47
CA GLY A 165 39.41 -12.15 23.20
C GLY A 165 38.29 -13.01 22.60
N ASP A 166 38.62 -13.91 21.67
CA ASP A 166 37.67 -14.84 21.07
C ASP A 166 37.08 -15.80 22.11
N ALA A 167 37.92 -16.34 23.00
CA ALA A 167 37.47 -17.17 24.11
C ALA A 167 36.56 -16.39 25.07
N ALA A 168 36.86 -15.12 25.33
CA ALA A 168 36.02 -14.25 26.15
C ALA A 168 34.68 -13.90 25.47
N LEU A 169 34.66 -13.66 24.16
CA LEU A 169 33.43 -13.46 23.38
C LEU A 169 32.53 -14.70 23.44
N GLN A 170 33.10 -15.90 23.28
CA GLN A 170 32.36 -17.16 23.38
C GLN A 170 31.80 -17.38 24.79
N ALA A 171 32.57 -17.06 25.84
CA ALA A 171 32.08 -17.11 27.21
C ALA A 171 30.93 -16.12 27.45
N LEU A 172 31.01 -14.92 26.86
CA LEU A 172 29.96 -13.90 26.94
C LEU A 172 28.68 -14.35 26.23
N SER A 173 28.77 -14.86 24.99
CA SER A 173 27.60 -15.34 24.25
C SER A 173 26.93 -16.52 24.97
N ALA A 174 27.72 -17.48 25.46
CA ALA A 174 27.22 -18.61 26.25
C ALA A 174 26.53 -18.16 27.55
N ARG A 175 27.06 -17.13 28.23
CA ARG A 175 26.46 -16.57 29.46
C ARG A 175 25.13 -15.87 29.21
N LEU A 176 24.97 -15.21 28.07
CA LEU A 176 23.73 -14.54 27.70
C LEU A 176 22.66 -15.52 27.20
N GLY A 177 23.06 -16.69 26.70
CA GLY A 177 22.17 -17.81 26.40
C GLY A 177 21.19 -17.57 25.25
N ASP A 178 21.43 -16.54 24.45
CA ASP A 178 20.57 -16.16 23.32
C ASP A 178 21.16 -16.74 22.02
N GLN A 179 20.39 -17.57 21.32
CA GLN A 179 20.81 -18.19 20.06
C GLN A 179 21.07 -17.17 18.95
N THR A 180 20.51 -15.95 19.08
CA THR A 180 20.79 -14.85 18.15
C THR A 180 22.19 -14.25 18.31
N LEU A 181 22.94 -14.64 19.35
CA LEU A 181 24.33 -14.24 19.60
C LEU A 181 25.35 -15.28 19.08
N ALA A 182 24.97 -16.10 18.09
CA ALA A 182 25.81 -17.18 17.58
C ALA A 182 27.10 -16.67 16.90
N HIS A 183 27.04 -15.52 16.23
CA HIS A 183 28.17 -14.95 15.50
C HIS A 183 28.48 -13.53 15.98
N LEU A 184 29.15 -13.42 17.14
CA LEU A 184 29.69 -12.15 17.63
C LEU A 184 30.97 -11.78 16.87
N VAL A 185 31.01 -10.57 16.32
CA VAL A 185 32.16 -10.06 15.56
C VAL A 185 32.52 -8.67 16.07
N VAL A 186 33.74 -8.50 16.57
CA VAL A 186 34.25 -7.18 16.98
C VAL A 186 34.97 -6.54 15.80
N LEU A 187 34.60 -5.29 15.49
CA LEU A 187 35.19 -4.51 14.41
C LEU A 187 35.97 -3.32 14.99
N PRO A 188 37.12 -2.96 14.39
CA PRO A 188 37.93 -1.85 14.88
C PRO A 188 37.30 -0.48 14.60
N ALA A 189 36.43 -0.38 13.60
CA ALA A 189 35.70 0.84 13.23
C ALA A 189 34.39 0.52 12.48
N GLY A 190 33.77 1.55 11.89
CA GLY A 190 32.66 1.41 10.95
C GLY A 190 31.27 1.45 11.59
N VAL A 191 30.94 0.49 12.45
CA VAL A 191 29.65 0.50 13.17
C VAL A 191 29.73 1.46 14.36
N THR A 192 28.69 2.23 14.66
CA THR A 192 28.75 3.24 15.75
C THR A 192 28.87 2.60 17.13
N THR A 193 28.06 1.58 17.39
CA THR A 193 28.07 0.81 18.65
C THR A 193 27.90 -0.68 18.36
N THR A 194 26.74 -1.07 17.84
CA THR A 194 26.39 -2.45 17.47
C THR A 194 25.65 -2.47 16.14
N ALA A 195 25.57 -3.61 15.47
CA ALA A 195 24.66 -3.81 14.35
C ALA A 195 24.36 -5.29 14.15
N HIS A 196 23.13 -5.63 13.76
CA HIS A 196 22.75 -7.00 13.43
C HIS A 196 22.66 -7.20 11.90
N LEU A 197 23.30 -8.24 11.38
CA LEU A 197 23.15 -8.69 9.99
C LEU A 197 22.26 -9.93 9.91
N PRO A 198 21.68 -10.24 8.73
CA PRO A 198 20.99 -11.49 8.51
C PRO A 198 21.86 -12.70 8.88
N GLY A 199 21.25 -13.77 9.38
CA GLY A 199 21.98 -15.00 9.74
C GLY A 199 22.59 -15.00 11.15
N GLY A 200 22.26 -14.02 12.00
CA GLY A 200 22.68 -14.03 13.41
C GLY A 200 24.09 -13.46 13.65
N TYR A 201 24.60 -12.66 12.70
CA TYR A 201 25.84 -11.92 12.87
C TYR A 201 25.60 -10.62 13.62
N LEU A 202 26.23 -10.46 14.76
CA LEU A 202 26.15 -9.26 15.57
C LEU A 202 27.53 -8.60 15.62
N LEU A 203 27.59 -7.42 15.03
CA LEU A 203 28.77 -6.57 14.93
C LEU A 203 28.84 -5.68 16.16
N VAL A 204 30.04 -5.56 16.75
CA VAL A 204 30.31 -4.71 17.92
C VAL A 204 31.49 -3.81 17.60
N ASN A 205 31.36 -2.50 17.81
CA ASN A 205 32.51 -1.61 17.70
C ASN A 205 33.46 -1.86 18.88
N ARG A 206 34.78 -1.82 18.63
CA ARG A 206 35.78 -1.87 19.69
C ARG A 206 35.52 -0.88 20.84
N SER A 207 34.98 0.31 20.58
CA SER A 207 34.69 1.34 21.58
C SER A 207 33.71 0.85 22.66
N VAL A 208 32.75 0.00 22.28
CA VAL A 208 31.80 -0.59 23.23
C VAL A 208 32.52 -1.47 24.25
N VAL A 209 33.63 -2.08 23.85
CA VAL A 209 34.44 -2.98 24.69
C VAL A 209 35.54 -2.23 25.42
N GLU A 210 36.32 -1.40 24.71
CA GLU A 210 37.52 -0.74 25.21
C GLU A 210 37.21 0.48 26.11
N ASP A 211 36.17 1.26 25.79
CA ASP A 211 35.89 2.54 26.47
C ASP A 211 35.08 2.40 27.76
N HIS A 212 34.73 1.17 28.15
CA HIS A 212 33.86 0.91 29.30
C HIS A 212 34.57 0.08 30.36
N GLU A 213 34.23 0.32 31.62
CA GLU A 213 34.89 -0.35 32.76
C GLU A 213 34.29 -1.72 33.08
N SER A 214 33.07 -2.01 32.63
CA SER A 214 32.30 -3.18 33.05
C SER A 214 31.77 -4.01 31.87
N PRO A 215 31.88 -5.36 31.93
CA PRO A 215 31.29 -6.25 30.93
C PRO A 215 29.76 -6.17 30.88
N ALA A 216 29.11 -5.58 31.91
CA ALA A 216 27.67 -5.34 31.91
C ALA A 216 27.24 -4.37 30.82
N VAL A 217 28.10 -3.42 30.44
CA VAL A 217 27.81 -2.47 29.37
C VAL A 217 27.75 -3.18 28.02
N VAL A 218 28.78 -3.96 27.70
CA VAL A 218 28.82 -4.76 26.46
C VAL A 218 27.64 -5.71 26.40
N ALA A 219 27.38 -6.45 27.48
CA ALA A 219 26.21 -7.33 27.57
C ALA A 219 24.89 -6.58 27.30
N GLY A 220 24.73 -5.37 27.83
CA GLY A 220 23.55 -4.56 27.58
C GLY A 220 23.42 -4.07 26.14
N TYR A 221 24.52 -3.67 25.49
CA TYR A 221 24.50 -3.36 24.05
C TYR A 221 24.13 -4.57 23.20
N LEU A 222 24.63 -5.77 23.55
CA LEU A 222 24.23 -7.01 22.87
C LEU A 222 22.73 -7.29 23.02
N LEU A 223 22.19 -7.19 24.25
CA LEU A 223 20.75 -7.40 24.51
C LEU A 223 19.86 -6.35 23.85
N ALA A 224 20.33 -5.10 23.77
CA ALA A 224 19.64 -4.04 23.07
C ALA A 224 19.57 -4.31 21.56
N GLU A 225 20.67 -4.79 20.98
CA GLU A 225 20.72 -5.12 19.55
C GLU A 225 19.86 -6.36 19.22
N THR A 226 19.79 -7.35 20.10
CA THR A 226 18.88 -8.49 19.89
C THR A 226 17.42 -8.08 19.99
N GLU A 227 17.07 -7.12 20.85
CA GLU A 227 15.72 -6.54 20.87
C GLU A 227 15.40 -5.74 19.60
N ARG A 228 16.37 -4.97 19.08
CA ARG A 228 16.19 -4.26 17.80
C ARG A 228 15.91 -5.22 16.65
N ALA A 229 16.69 -6.30 16.56
CA ALA A 229 16.53 -7.32 15.52
C ALA A 229 15.24 -8.14 15.67
N ALA A 230 14.74 -8.32 16.90
CA ALA A 230 13.45 -8.95 17.12
C ALA A 230 12.27 -8.06 16.70
N ARG A 231 12.43 -6.74 16.80
CA ARG A 231 11.40 -5.76 16.37
C ARG A 231 11.36 -5.56 14.86
N LEU A 232 12.53 -5.53 14.22
CA LEU A 232 12.67 -5.43 12.76
C LEU A 232 13.70 -6.45 12.30
N ASP A 233 13.25 -7.45 11.54
CA ASP A 233 14.12 -8.50 10.99
C ASP A 233 15.27 -7.84 10.18
N PRO A 234 16.55 -8.15 10.47
CA PRO A 234 17.69 -7.64 9.72
C PRO A 234 17.60 -7.89 8.21
N LEU A 235 17.00 -9.01 7.79
CA LEU A 235 16.75 -9.29 6.38
C LEU A 235 15.64 -8.40 5.82
N GLU A 236 14.59 -8.13 6.59
CA GLU A 236 13.56 -7.17 6.19
C GLU A 236 14.16 -5.77 6.01
N ALA A 237 15.02 -5.33 6.93
CA ALA A 237 15.73 -4.04 6.83
C ALA A 237 16.59 -3.95 5.56
N LEU A 238 17.38 -5.00 5.27
CA LEU A 238 18.17 -5.12 4.04
C LEU A 238 17.30 -5.04 2.79
N LEU A 239 16.19 -5.79 2.75
CA LEU A 239 15.28 -5.81 1.59
C LEU A 239 14.50 -4.51 1.42
N ASN A 240 14.16 -3.82 2.51
CA ASN A 240 13.56 -2.49 2.46
C ASN A 240 14.50 -1.47 1.83
N HIS A 241 15.81 -1.57 2.10
CA HIS A 241 16.81 -0.73 1.45
C HIS A 241 17.04 -1.11 -0.02
N ALA A 242 17.16 -2.41 -0.31
CA ALA A 242 17.44 -2.91 -1.67
C ALA A 242 16.22 -2.80 -2.62
N GLY A 243 15.01 -2.76 -2.08
CA GLY A 243 13.74 -2.60 -2.79
C GLY A 243 13.10 -3.90 -3.28
N VAL A 244 11.87 -3.77 -3.80
CA VAL A 244 11.00 -4.92 -4.16
C VAL A 244 11.61 -5.82 -5.24
N VAL A 245 12.31 -5.23 -6.22
CA VAL A 245 12.95 -5.99 -7.31
C VAL A 245 14.04 -6.91 -6.74
N ALA A 246 14.80 -6.42 -5.76
CA ALA A 246 15.82 -7.21 -5.09
C ALA A 246 15.20 -8.34 -4.24
N ALA A 247 14.08 -8.08 -3.55
CA ALA A 247 13.33 -9.10 -2.83
C ALA A 247 12.80 -10.21 -3.76
N LEU A 248 12.21 -9.85 -4.92
CA LEU A 248 11.75 -10.82 -5.92
C LEU A 248 12.92 -11.63 -6.53
N ARG A 249 14.06 -10.98 -6.75
CA ARG A 249 15.26 -11.66 -7.23
C ARG A 249 15.79 -12.64 -6.19
N LEU A 250 15.80 -12.26 -4.92
CA LEU A 250 16.19 -13.16 -3.83
C LEU A 250 15.29 -14.40 -3.80
N LEU A 251 13.96 -14.25 -3.97
CA LEU A 251 13.05 -15.41 -4.01
C LEU A 251 13.28 -16.34 -5.21
N THR A 252 13.63 -15.78 -6.37
CA THR A 252 13.77 -16.54 -7.61
C THR A 252 15.17 -17.13 -7.80
N THR A 253 16.22 -16.42 -7.39
CA THR A 253 17.61 -16.81 -7.60
C THR A 253 18.36 -17.15 -6.32
N GLY A 254 17.78 -16.92 -5.14
CA GLY A 254 18.41 -17.16 -3.84
C GLY A 254 19.55 -16.20 -3.48
N ASN A 255 19.78 -15.15 -4.30
CA ASN A 255 20.93 -14.26 -4.17
C ASN A 255 20.52 -12.80 -4.35
N LEU A 256 21.20 -11.89 -3.65
CA LEU A 256 21.09 -10.44 -3.85
C LEU A 256 22.22 -9.90 -4.73
N PRO A 257 22.01 -8.84 -5.52
CA PRO A 257 23.07 -8.20 -6.28
C PRO A 257 24.13 -7.59 -5.35
N GLU A 258 25.42 -7.78 -5.67
CA GLU A 258 26.55 -7.26 -4.88
C GLU A 258 26.46 -5.74 -4.65
N GLY A 259 26.06 -4.98 -5.67
CA GLY A 259 25.89 -3.52 -5.54
C GLY A 259 24.85 -3.12 -4.49
N GLN A 260 23.82 -3.93 -4.26
CA GLN A 260 22.83 -3.68 -3.21
C GLN A 260 23.36 -4.03 -1.82
N LEU A 261 24.17 -5.08 -1.71
CA LEU A 261 24.84 -5.45 -0.45
C LEU A 261 25.86 -4.36 -0.05
N SER A 262 26.65 -3.87 -1.01
CA SER A 262 27.60 -2.77 -0.78
C SER A 262 26.90 -1.49 -0.34
N ALA A 263 25.84 -1.08 -1.04
CA ALA A 263 25.07 0.12 -0.69
C ALA A 263 24.42 -0.02 0.71
N TYR A 264 23.88 -1.19 1.04
CA TYR A 264 23.33 -1.44 2.35
C TYR A 264 24.42 -1.43 3.44
N ALA A 265 25.59 -2.02 3.19
CA ALA A 265 26.71 -1.99 4.12
C ALA A 265 27.11 -0.55 4.48
N GLU A 266 27.24 0.34 3.48
CA GLU A 266 27.52 1.77 3.73
C GLU A 266 26.41 2.47 4.52
N SER A 267 25.14 2.15 4.20
CA SER A 267 23.99 2.70 4.94
C SER A 267 23.99 2.24 6.40
N LEU A 268 24.37 1.00 6.68
CA LEU A 268 24.41 0.43 8.02
C LEU A 268 25.41 1.15 8.92
N LEU A 269 26.52 1.62 8.37
CA LEU A 269 27.57 2.33 9.11
C LEU A 269 27.18 3.79 9.43
N THR A 270 26.23 4.35 8.70
CA THR A 270 25.83 5.77 8.82
C THR A 270 24.43 5.96 9.39
N ALA A 271 23.60 4.92 9.39
CA ALA A 271 22.24 5.00 9.87
C ALA A 271 22.19 5.23 11.39
N PRO A 272 21.38 6.19 11.87
CA PRO A 272 21.15 6.36 13.29
C PRO A 272 20.41 5.13 13.83
N GLN A 273 20.91 4.56 14.93
CA GLN A 273 20.24 3.47 15.60
C GLN A 273 19.00 3.98 16.33
N SER A 274 17.90 3.24 16.22
CA SER A 274 16.70 3.50 17.02
C SER A 274 16.82 2.87 18.40
N ASP A 275 16.39 3.59 19.42
CA ASP A 275 16.37 3.05 20.78
C ASP A 275 15.23 2.04 20.94
N PRO A 276 15.52 0.83 21.47
CA PRO A 276 14.48 -0.15 21.75
C PRO A 276 13.53 0.36 22.84
N ALA A 277 12.28 -0.11 22.80
CA ALA A 277 11.30 0.27 23.80
C ALA A 277 11.74 -0.24 25.20
N PRO A 278 11.67 0.56 26.27
CA PRO A 278 12.20 0.18 27.58
C PRO A 278 11.60 -1.10 28.16
N GLY A 279 10.29 -1.31 28.02
CA GLY A 279 9.59 -2.49 28.58
C GLY A 279 10.13 -3.83 28.06
N PRO A 280 10.08 -4.09 26.74
CA PRO A 280 10.67 -5.30 26.16
C PRO A 280 12.16 -5.46 26.45
N LEU A 281 12.92 -4.35 26.43
CA LEU A 281 14.34 -4.37 26.72
C LEU A 281 14.62 -4.83 28.16
N LEU A 282 13.91 -4.26 29.15
CA LEU A 282 14.02 -4.65 30.55
C LEU A 282 13.66 -6.12 30.79
N ALA A 283 12.68 -6.65 30.05
CA ALA A 283 12.36 -8.08 30.10
C ALA A 283 13.54 -8.96 29.64
N ARG A 284 14.31 -8.53 28.63
CA ARG A 284 15.54 -9.21 28.21
C ARG A 284 16.65 -9.13 29.25
N PHE A 285 16.87 -7.96 29.84
CA PHE A 285 17.83 -7.79 30.94
C PHE A 285 17.49 -8.71 32.12
N ALA A 286 16.21 -8.81 32.47
CA ALA A 286 15.72 -9.72 33.51
C ALA A 286 15.99 -11.19 33.16
N ALA A 287 15.66 -11.60 31.92
CA ALA A 287 15.86 -12.97 31.45
C ALA A 287 17.35 -13.37 31.42
N ALA A 288 18.23 -12.48 30.98
CA ALA A 288 19.67 -12.69 30.96
C ALA A 288 20.32 -12.51 32.34
N ARG A 289 19.58 -12.02 33.35
CA ARG A 289 20.06 -11.62 34.67
C ARG A 289 21.25 -10.67 34.58
N VAL A 290 21.12 -9.63 33.77
CA VAL A 290 22.10 -8.56 33.59
C VAL A 290 21.48 -7.25 34.09
N PRO A 291 22.19 -6.43 34.88
CA PRO A 291 21.69 -5.12 35.29
C PRO A 291 21.56 -4.19 34.08
N SER A 292 20.45 -3.46 33.95
CA SER A 292 20.25 -2.49 32.86
C SER A 292 20.93 -1.14 33.12
N THR A 293 21.20 -0.79 34.38
CA THR A 293 21.76 0.51 34.77
C THR A 293 23.10 0.83 34.09
N PRO A 294 24.10 -0.08 34.03
CA PRO A 294 25.38 0.23 33.36
C PRO A 294 25.22 0.56 31.88
N TYR A 295 24.34 -0.14 31.19
CA TYR A 295 24.01 0.13 29.79
C TYR A 295 23.28 1.47 29.62
N ALA A 296 22.33 1.77 30.50
CA ALA A 296 21.58 3.03 30.48
C ALA A 296 22.50 4.26 30.56
N PHE A 297 23.51 4.23 31.44
CA PHE A 297 24.50 5.30 31.57
C PHE A 297 25.52 5.32 30.43
N ALA A 298 25.81 4.18 29.81
CA ALA A 298 26.68 4.13 28.64
C ALA A 298 26.02 4.74 27.38
N VAL A 299 24.69 4.63 27.26
CA VAL A 299 23.93 5.27 26.18
C VAL A 299 23.72 6.76 26.43
N ASP A 300 23.40 7.13 27.69
CA ASP A 300 23.20 8.51 28.10
C ASP A 300 23.80 8.73 29.49
N ILE A 301 24.94 9.42 29.52
CA ILE A 301 25.67 9.73 30.76
C ILE A 301 24.82 10.57 31.73
N SER A 302 23.89 11.41 31.22
CA SER A 302 22.98 12.19 32.07
C SER A 302 21.90 11.32 32.72
N GLY A 303 21.57 10.20 32.09
CA GLY A 303 20.48 9.31 32.49
C GLY A 303 19.07 9.85 32.20
N GLU A 304 18.92 11.04 31.60
CA GLU A 304 17.60 11.64 31.38
C GLU A 304 16.77 10.87 30.33
N ARG A 305 17.39 10.46 29.21
CA ARG A 305 16.70 9.65 28.18
C ARG A 305 16.49 8.21 28.61
N THR A 306 17.40 7.68 29.43
CA THR A 306 17.43 6.27 29.83
C THR A 306 16.89 6.05 31.24
N LEU A 307 16.27 7.06 31.85
CA LEU A 307 15.67 6.99 33.20
C LEU A 307 14.78 5.76 33.41
N PRO A 308 13.89 5.36 32.45
CA PRO A 308 13.09 4.15 32.62
C PRO A 308 13.91 2.86 32.77
N LEU A 309 15.12 2.81 32.21
CA LEU A 309 16.03 1.67 32.31
C LEU A 309 16.80 1.65 33.63
N ILE A 310 16.96 2.81 34.27
CA ILE A 310 17.68 2.98 35.54
C ILE A 310 16.73 2.69 36.71
N GLU A 311 15.54 3.31 36.72
CA GLU A 311 14.58 3.16 37.83
C GLU A 311 13.94 1.77 37.89
N ALA A 312 13.77 1.12 36.74
CA ALA A 312 13.17 -0.20 36.64
C ALA A 312 14.21 -1.31 36.43
N ASP A 313 15.47 -1.11 36.84
CA ASP A 313 16.52 -2.14 36.69
C ASP A 313 16.09 -3.46 37.34
N PRO A 314 15.91 -4.54 36.57
CA PRO A 314 15.41 -5.80 37.08
C PRO A 314 16.39 -6.51 38.01
N ILE A 315 17.69 -6.15 37.95
CA ILE A 315 18.76 -6.82 38.67
C ILE A 315 19.64 -5.78 39.33
N SER A 316 19.68 -5.74 40.67
CA SER A 316 20.60 -4.85 41.36
C SER A 316 22.06 -5.22 41.03
N PRO A 317 22.92 -4.24 40.66
CA PRO A 317 24.34 -4.48 40.37
C PRO A 317 25.09 -5.24 41.47
N ALA A 318 24.70 -5.05 42.73
CA ALA A 318 25.30 -5.72 43.89
C ALA A 318 25.01 -7.24 43.96
N THR A 319 23.91 -7.67 43.33
CA THR A 319 23.45 -9.08 43.33
C THR A 319 23.55 -9.75 41.96
N ALA A 320 24.01 -9.00 40.95
CA ALA A 320 24.12 -9.49 39.59
C ALA A 320 25.10 -10.66 39.51
N PRO A 321 24.72 -11.79 38.88
CA PRO A 321 25.68 -12.86 38.62
C PRO A 321 26.81 -12.35 37.73
N ARG A 322 28.03 -12.82 38.01
CA ARG A 322 29.21 -12.48 37.21
C ARG A 322 28.95 -12.78 35.72
N ILE A 323 29.27 -11.81 34.87
CA ILE A 323 29.10 -11.91 33.41
C ILE A 323 30.34 -12.53 32.79
N LEU A 324 31.51 -11.93 33.05
CA LEU A 324 32.83 -12.44 32.65
C LEU A 324 33.78 -12.43 33.84
N SER A 325 34.82 -13.26 33.79
CA SER A 325 35.95 -13.14 34.72
C SER A 325 36.81 -11.91 34.37
N ASP A 326 37.50 -11.32 35.35
CA ASP A 326 38.34 -10.14 35.11
C ASP A 326 39.40 -10.41 34.04
N GLY A 327 40.02 -11.60 34.05
CA GLY A 327 40.98 -12.00 33.02
C GLY A 327 40.35 -12.12 31.62
N SER A 328 39.13 -12.66 31.53
CA SER A 328 38.37 -12.70 30.27
C SER A 328 37.97 -11.30 29.80
N TRP A 329 37.63 -10.41 30.73
CA TRP A 329 37.26 -9.03 30.42
C TRP A 329 38.44 -8.25 29.86
N VAL A 330 39.60 -8.31 30.51
CA VAL A 330 40.84 -7.69 30.01
C VAL A 330 41.26 -8.29 28.66
N ALA A 331 41.15 -9.61 28.48
CA ALA A 331 41.43 -10.24 27.21
C ALA A 331 40.49 -9.77 26.08
N LEU A 332 39.22 -9.52 26.41
CA LEU A 332 38.23 -8.98 25.48
C LEU A 332 38.53 -7.52 25.11
N GLN A 333 38.92 -6.69 26.08
CA GLN A 333 39.36 -5.31 25.82
C GLN A 333 40.60 -5.26 24.92
N GLY A 334 41.49 -6.25 25.00
CA GLY A 334 42.66 -6.37 24.14
C GLY A 334 42.40 -6.99 22.75
N ILE A 335 41.16 -7.30 22.37
CA ILE A 335 40.87 -8.10 21.16
C ILE A 335 41.35 -7.44 19.86
N CYS A 336 41.34 -6.11 19.80
CA CYS A 336 41.79 -5.34 18.63
C CYS A 336 43.26 -4.90 18.70
N GLY A 337 43.98 -5.24 19.79
CA GLY A 337 45.38 -4.87 19.99
C GLY A 337 46.40 -5.96 19.57
N GLY A 338 45.91 -7.08 19.05
CA GLY A 338 46.70 -8.22 18.59
C GLY A 338 47.30 -8.08 17.19
#